data_AF-A0A2L0FAF7-F1
#
_entry.id   AF-A0A2L0FAF7-F1
#
_cell.length_a   1.000
_cell.length_b   1.000
_cell.length_c   1.000
_cell.angle_alpha   90.00
_cell.angle_beta   90.00
_cell.angle_gamma   90.00
#
_symmetry.space_group_name_H-M   'P 1'
#
loop_
_entity.id
_entity.type
_entity.pdbx_description
1 polymer ?
#
loop_
_entity_poly.entity_id
_entity_poly.type
_entity_poly.pdbx_seq_one_letter_code
_entity_poly.pdbx_strand_id
1 'polypeptide(L)'
;MSVVLLTNPRGGDATSAHLVPVAAQSTFREIWIPAAVTLGLQWVPMFEAGFPVDRSDLPDVIRELETLRDFCLSSASLRESILARLERLIDELNKINSSDEDVEIFIG
;
A
#
# COMPACT_ATOMS: atom_id res chain seq x y z
N MET A 1 -5.83 -14.74 4.71
CA MET A 1 -5.07 -13.57 5.16
C MET A 1 -4.89 -12.64 3.95
N SER A 2 -4.85 -11.34 4.18
CA SER A 2 -4.81 -10.29 3.16
C SER A 2 -3.93 -9.16 3.67
N VAL A 3 -3.21 -8.51 2.76
CA VAL A 3 -2.50 -7.27 3.04
C VAL A 3 -3.52 -6.13 3.05
N VAL A 4 -3.48 -5.31 4.08
CA VAL A 4 -4.35 -4.15 4.31
C VAL A 4 -3.53 -2.94 4.70
N LEU A 5 -4.01 -1.75 4.33
CA LEU A 5 -3.63 -0.51 4.97
C LEU A 5 -4.60 -0.30 6.15
N LEU A 6 -4.06 -0.09 7.33
CA LEU A 6 -4.77 0.28 8.54
C LEU A 6 -4.31 1.67 8.97
N THR A 7 -5.26 2.56 9.21
CA THR A 7 -4.99 3.84 9.88
C THR A 7 -5.79 4.00 11.16
N ASN A 8 -5.10 4.42 12.22
CA ASN A 8 -5.70 4.69 13.52
C ASN A 8 -5.44 6.15 13.90
N PRO A 9 -6.47 6.97 14.16
CA PRO A 9 -6.27 8.31 14.68
C PRO A 9 -5.68 8.26 16.09
N ARG A 10 -4.62 9.04 16.34
CA ARG A 10 -4.01 9.10 17.67
C ARG A 10 -4.95 9.78 18.66
N GLY A 11 -5.32 9.06 19.71
CA GLY A 11 -6.28 9.50 20.72
C GLY A 11 -7.75 9.23 20.39
N GLY A 12 -8.04 8.56 19.26
CA GLY A 12 -9.37 8.04 18.93
C GLY A 12 -9.62 6.66 19.54
N ASP A 13 -10.90 6.27 19.62
CA ASP A 13 -11.30 4.93 20.06
C ASP A 13 -11.03 3.90 18.94
N ALA A 14 -10.79 2.63 19.28
CA ALA A 14 -10.43 1.59 18.30
C ALA A 14 -11.49 1.38 17.20
N THR A 15 -12.72 1.83 17.45
CA THR A 15 -13.85 1.82 16.51
C THR A 15 -13.68 2.79 15.34
N SER A 16 -12.75 3.75 15.42
CA SER A 16 -12.43 4.72 14.37
C SER A 16 -11.35 4.24 13.38
N ALA A 17 -10.88 3.00 13.52
CA ALA A 17 -9.91 2.40 12.62
C ALA A 17 -10.43 2.37 11.17
N HIS A 18 -9.62 2.87 10.23
CA HIS A 18 -9.93 2.80 8.80
C HIS A 18 -9.09 1.70 8.14
N LEU A 19 -9.77 0.81 7.40
CA LEU A 19 -9.16 -0.35 6.75
C LEU A 19 -9.37 -0.28 5.24
N VAL A 20 -8.26 -0.38 4.50
CA VAL A 20 -8.25 -0.37 3.04
C VAL A 20 -7.62 -1.68 2.55
N PRO A 21 -8.37 -2.53 1.85
CA PRO A 21 -7.84 -3.78 1.35
C PRO A 21 -6.83 -3.53 0.23
N VAL A 22 -5.59 -4.04 0.40
CA VAL A 22 -4.52 -3.92 -0.60
C VAL A 22 -4.54 -5.12 -1.52
N ALA A 23 -4.42 -6.33 -1.00
CA ALA A 23 -4.45 -7.56 -1.80
C ALA A 23 -4.75 -8.80 -0.95
N ALA A 24 -5.26 -9.87 -1.58
CA ALA A 24 -5.21 -11.18 -0.95
C ALA A 24 -3.74 -11.64 -0.84
N GLN A 25 -3.41 -12.43 0.21
CA GLN A 25 -2.02 -12.89 0.41
C GLN A 25 -1.45 -13.62 -0.81
N SER A 26 -2.26 -14.47 -1.45
CA SER A 26 -1.85 -15.20 -2.65
C SER A 26 -1.52 -14.25 -3.80
N THR A 27 -2.40 -13.29 -4.08
CA THR A 27 -2.18 -12.25 -5.09
C THR A 27 -0.93 -11.41 -4.80
N PHE A 28 -0.69 -11.07 -3.53
CA PHE A 28 0.49 -10.31 -3.13
C PHE A 28 1.77 -11.11 -3.41
N ARG A 29 1.82 -12.38 -3.00
CA ARG A 29 2.96 -13.28 -3.22
C ARG A 29 3.22 -13.61 -4.68
N GLU A 30 2.16 -13.88 -5.42
CA GLU A 30 2.27 -14.37 -6.81
C GLU A 30 2.55 -13.24 -7.80
N ILE A 31 2.21 -12.00 -7.44
CA ILE A 31 2.25 -10.88 -8.40
C ILE A 31 3.02 -9.67 -7.87
N TRP A 32 2.70 -9.17 -6.67
CA TRP A 32 3.32 -7.95 -6.15
C TRP A 32 4.78 -8.17 -5.80
N ILE A 33 5.11 -9.25 -5.09
CA ILE A 33 6.49 -9.56 -4.70
C ILE A 33 7.40 -9.75 -5.93
N PRO A 34 7.07 -10.57 -6.94
CA PRO A 34 7.93 -10.73 -8.11
C PRO A 34 8.14 -9.44 -8.89
N ALA A 35 7.08 -8.62 -9.05
CA ALA A 35 7.18 -7.33 -9.72
C ALA A 35 8.07 -6.36 -8.93
N ALA A 36 7.88 -6.28 -7.60
CA ALA A 36 8.68 -5.45 -6.72
C ALA A 36 10.17 -5.83 -6.76
N VAL A 37 10.49 -7.13 -6.72
CA VAL A 37 11.87 -7.64 -6.83
C VAL A 37 12.46 -7.28 -8.20
N THR A 38 11.70 -7.43 -9.28
CA THR A 38 12.15 -7.09 -10.65
C THR A 38 12.46 -5.60 -10.78
N LEU A 39 11.68 -4.75 -10.12
CA LEU A 39 11.82 -3.29 -10.13
C LEU A 39 12.81 -2.76 -9.07
N GLY A 40 13.34 -3.63 -8.20
CA GLY A 40 14.25 -3.24 -7.11
C GLY A 40 13.58 -2.45 -5.97
N LEU A 41 12.27 -2.56 -5.81
CA LEU A 41 11.49 -1.88 -4.77
C LEU A 41 11.82 -2.43 -3.38
N GLN A 42 11.87 -1.57 -2.36
CA GLN A 42 12.23 -1.93 -0.99
C GLN A 42 11.03 -1.96 -0.05
N TRP A 43 10.10 -1.02 -0.20
CA TRP A 43 8.92 -0.89 0.67
C TRP A 43 7.86 -1.93 0.35
N VAL A 44 7.57 -2.15 -0.94
CA VAL A 44 6.50 -3.06 -1.35
C VAL A 44 6.70 -4.48 -0.79
N PRO A 45 7.91 -5.10 -0.88
CA PRO A 45 8.11 -6.43 -0.31
C PRO A 45 7.86 -6.51 1.20
N MET A 46 8.09 -5.42 1.93
CA MET A 46 7.93 -5.39 3.39
C MET A 46 6.45 -5.48 3.83
N PHE A 47 5.50 -5.08 2.97
CA PHE A 47 4.07 -5.17 3.30
C PHE A 47 3.62 -6.61 3.54
N GLU A 48 4.36 -7.62 3.09
CA GLU A 48 3.99 -9.01 3.37
C GLU A 48 4.05 -9.36 4.86
N ALA A 49 5.04 -8.81 5.57
CA ALA A 49 5.25 -9.09 6.99
C ALA A 49 4.40 -8.17 7.89
N GLY A 50 3.92 -7.06 7.34
CA GLY A 50 3.25 -6.01 8.09
C GLY A 50 4.23 -5.12 8.85
N PHE A 51 4.17 -3.82 8.63
CA PHE A 51 5.01 -2.88 9.37
C PHE A 51 4.34 -1.50 9.55
N PRO A 52 4.68 -0.79 10.65
CA PRO A 52 4.28 0.60 10.82
C PRO A 52 5.04 1.49 9.83
N VAL A 53 4.34 2.42 9.18
CA VAL A 53 4.91 3.38 8.23
C VAL A 53 4.89 4.76 8.86
N ASP A 54 6.05 5.42 8.93
CA ASP A 54 6.11 6.81 9.37
C ASP A 54 5.64 7.75 8.25
N ARG A 55 4.99 8.86 8.64
CA ARG A 55 4.51 9.86 7.66
C ARG A 55 5.65 10.42 6.81
N SER A 56 6.87 10.53 7.35
CA SER A 56 8.06 10.98 6.62
C SER A 56 8.45 10.06 5.45
N ASP A 57 8.07 8.79 5.52
CA ASP A 57 8.44 7.78 4.53
C ASP A 57 7.37 7.62 3.44
N LEU A 58 6.18 8.20 3.64
CA LEU A 58 5.08 8.14 2.67
C LEU A 58 5.47 8.59 1.26
N PRO A 59 6.25 9.66 1.06
CA PRO A 59 6.67 10.05 -0.29
C PRO A 59 7.43 8.94 -1.02
N ASP A 60 8.30 8.21 -0.32
CA ASP A 60 9.07 7.10 -0.90
C ASP A 60 8.20 5.87 -1.13
N VAL A 61 7.32 5.55 -0.19
CA VAL A 61 6.35 4.45 -0.34
C VAL A 61 5.42 4.69 -1.53
N ILE A 62 4.88 5.90 -1.66
CA ILE A 62 4.01 6.30 -2.78
C ILE A 62 4.78 6.18 -4.10
N ARG A 63 6.00 6.70 -4.18
CA ARG A 63 6.84 6.61 -5.38
C ARG A 63 7.07 5.16 -5.84
N GLU A 64 7.29 4.23 -4.92
CA GLU A 64 7.43 2.81 -5.26
C GLU A 64 6.11 2.20 -5.77
N LEU A 65 4.98 2.55 -5.15
CA LEU A 65 3.66 2.11 -5.58
C LEU A 65 3.31 2.64 -6.99
N GLU A 66 3.68 3.88 -7.30
CA GLU A 66 3.53 4.45 -8.64
C GLU A 66 4.40 3.71 -9.67
N THR A 67 5.62 3.37 -9.30
CA THR A 67 6.53 2.58 -10.16
C THR A 67 5.93 1.20 -10.44
N LEU A 68 5.36 0.55 -9.42
CA LEU A 68 4.66 -0.73 -9.57
C LEU A 68 3.39 -0.61 -10.44
N ARG A 69 2.62 0.46 -10.26
CA ARG A 69 1.44 0.77 -11.08
C ARG A 69 1.81 0.89 -12.55
N ASP A 70 2.84 1.66 -12.86
CA ASP A 70 3.29 1.90 -14.24
C ASP A 70 3.80 0.60 -14.89
N PHE A 71 4.48 -0.25 -14.12
CA PHE A 71 4.84 -1.60 -14.56
C PHE A 71 3.60 -2.46 -14.87
N CYS A 72 2.60 -2.47 -13.99
CA CYS A 72 1.37 -3.22 -14.21
C CYS A 72 0.56 -2.70 -15.41
N LEU A 73 0.57 -1.40 -15.69
CA LEU A 73 -0.08 -0.81 -16.87
C LEU A 73 0.49 -1.36 -18.19
N SER A 74 1.79 -1.69 -18.20
CA SER A 74 2.45 -2.27 -19.38
C SER A 74 2.11 -3.76 -19.60
N SER A 75 1.44 -4.42 -18.65
CA SER A 75 1.12 -5.85 -18.69
C SER A 75 -0.39 -6.10 -18.75
N ALA A 76 -0.88 -6.56 -19.90
CA ALA A 76 -2.31 -6.76 -20.15
C ALA A 76 -2.99 -7.74 -19.16
N SER A 77 -2.26 -8.73 -18.63
CA SER A 77 -2.78 -9.75 -17.71
C SER A 77 -2.91 -9.29 -16.26
N LEU A 78 -2.14 -8.28 -15.84
CA LEU A 78 -2.13 -7.76 -14.47
C LEU A 78 -3.06 -6.57 -14.26
N ARG A 79 -3.65 -6.08 -15.36
CA ARG A 79 -4.14 -4.71 -15.47
C ARG A 79 -5.48 -4.44 -14.79
N GLU A 80 -6.41 -5.38 -14.71
CA GLU A 80 -7.75 -5.06 -14.18
C GLU A 80 -7.89 -5.33 -12.68
N SER A 81 -7.20 -6.34 -12.14
CA SER A 81 -7.42 -6.77 -10.74
C SER A 81 -6.54 -6.04 -9.73
N ILE A 82 -5.37 -5.55 -10.15
CA ILE A 82 -4.34 -4.98 -9.25
C ILE A 82 -4.30 -3.46 -9.33
N LEU A 83 -4.48 -2.87 -10.51
CA LEU A 83 -4.41 -1.42 -10.70
C LEU A 83 -5.40 -0.65 -9.85
N ALA A 84 -6.67 -1.08 -9.83
CA ALA A 84 -7.68 -0.41 -9.00
C ALA A 84 -7.34 -0.44 -7.50
N ARG A 85 -6.63 -1.49 -7.04
CA ARG A 85 -6.15 -1.61 -5.66
C ARG A 85 -4.93 -0.74 -5.40
N LEU A 86 -3.99 -0.69 -6.35
CA LEU A 86 -2.84 0.20 -6.30
C LEU A 86 -3.25 1.68 -6.29
N GLU A 87 -4.11 2.08 -7.23
CA GLU A 87 -4.64 3.44 -7.33
C GLU A 87 -5.34 3.85 -6.04
N ARG A 88 -6.23 2.98 -5.53
CA ARG A 88 -6.88 3.23 -4.25
C ARG A 88 -5.89 3.38 -3.10
N LEU A 89 -4.88 2.51 -3.01
CA LEU A 89 -3.86 2.61 -1.96
C LEU A 89 -3.07 3.91 -2.07
N ILE A 90 -2.62 4.27 -3.28
CA ILE A 90 -1.89 5.52 -3.55
C ILE A 90 -2.74 6.74 -3.16
N ASP A 91 -4.02 6.76 -3.53
CA ASP A 91 -4.95 7.84 -3.19
C ASP A 91 -5.11 8.00 -1.68
N GLU A 92 -5.26 6.90 -0.94
CA GLU A 92 -5.38 6.93 0.52
C GLU A 92 -4.09 7.42 1.18
N LEU A 93 -2.92 6.94 0.75
CA LEU A 93 -1.64 7.43 1.26
C LEU A 93 -1.41 8.91 0.94
N ASN A 94 -1.83 9.39 -0.24
CA ASN A 94 -1.76 10.81 -0.60
C ASN A 94 -2.66 11.69 0.28
N LYS A 95 -3.88 11.23 0.58
CA LYS A 95 -4.78 11.92 1.53
C LYS A 95 -4.14 12.00 2.91
N ILE A 96 -3.58 10.90 3.40
CA ILE A 96 -2.91 10.87 4.69
C ILE A 96 -1.69 11.80 4.70
N ASN A 97 -0.88 11.81 3.64
CA ASN A 97 0.29 12.66 3.54
C ASN A 97 -0.05 14.16 3.49
N SER A 98 -1.21 14.51 2.94
CA SER A 98 -1.67 15.90 2.79
C SER A 98 -2.56 16.38 3.95
N SER A 99 -2.93 15.49 4.88
CA SER A 99 -3.81 15.79 6.02
C SER A 99 -3.00 16.23 7.24
N ASP A 100 -3.55 17.16 8.02
CA ASP A 100 -3.00 17.56 9.33
C ASP A 100 -3.35 16.56 10.46
N GLU A 101 -4.18 15.55 10.18
CA GLU A 101 -4.56 14.54 11.17
C GLU A 101 -3.36 13.68 11.57
N ASP A 102 -3.15 13.51 12.88
CA ASP A 102 -2.11 12.61 13.40
C ASP A 102 -2.66 11.18 13.45
N VAL A 103 -2.21 10.35 12.51
CA VAL A 103 -2.67 8.97 12.34
C VAL A 103 -1.49 8.01 12.35
N GLU A 104 -1.66 6.86 13.01
CA GLU A 104 -0.74 5.73 12.92
C GLU A 104 -1.06 4.93 11.68
N ILE A 105 -0.05 4.63 10.88
CA ILE A 105 -0.18 3.95 9.60
C ILE A 105 0.48 2.58 9.73
N PHE A 106 -0.24 1.55 9.31
CA PHE A 106 0.27 0.19 9.24
C PHE A 106 -0.11 -0.43 7.90
N ILE A 107 0.82 -1.11 7.25
CA ILE A 107 0.55 -1.85 6.00
C ILE A 107 1.04 -3.27 6.16
N GLY A 108 0.11 -4.24 6.11
CA GLY A 108 0.36 -5.66 6.41
C GLY A 108 -0.82 -6.58 6.15
#